data_AF-A0A6B2CG41-F1
#
_entry.id   AF-A0A6B2CG41-F1
#
_cell.length_a   1.000
_cell.length_b   1.000
_cell.length_c   1.000
_cell.angle_alpha   90.00
_cell.angle_beta   90.00
_cell.angle_gamma   90.00
#
_symmetry.space_group_name_H-M   'P 1'
#
loop_
_entity.id
_entity.type
_entity.pdbx_description
1 polymer ?
#
loop_
_entity_poly.entity_id
_entity_poly.type
_entity_poly.pdbx_seq_one_letter_code
_entity_poly.pdbx_strand_id
1 'polypeptide(L)'
;MTAENIQEYTLSTGIIIAGAYADKIRKTLFAQLRDLTKNNRDMAREAARASAELNRLLYYLIVDELKSDKGDAVRVRIKYKVYPDRNYIEWDYDSLVVEYFKRLSDEEVGKSLRKVLNERLKEVQEAFGKKPPAPEQLQTGEVAGAGPSKGEEVKETPAPPAESAGFTIGGLAEMGETSLGTILLKIEDPKGESLGVVELSEREGKVVGEALVVYGGEGYRALISLEGSVEKALENKDLIIEELRKARFVKISKQDAENFIREKMSMIS
;
A
#
# COMPACT_ATOMS: atom_id res chain seq x y z
N MET A 1 -45.58 1.82 -5.86
CA MET A 1 -44.35 2.60 -5.59
C MET A 1 -43.21 1.66 -5.91
N THR A 2 -42.56 1.85 -7.05
CA THR A 2 -41.34 1.09 -7.40
C THR A 2 -40.25 1.49 -6.42
N ALA A 3 -39.54 0.52 -5.84
CA ALA A 3 -38.39 0.80 -4.99
C ALA A 3 -37.36 1.58 -5.81
N GLU A 4 -36.96 2.76 -5.34
CA GLU A 4 -35.88 3.52 -5.96
C GLU A 4 -34.59 2.68 -5.90
N ASN A 5 -33.90 2.57 -7.03
CA ASN A 5 -32.59 1.93 -7.06
C ASN A 5 -31.58 2.90 -6.44
N ILE A 6 -31.15 2.63 -5.21
CA ILE A 6 -30.18 3.46 -4.49
C ILE A 6 -28.88 2.69 -4.37
N GLN A 7 -27.78 3.33 -4.79
CA GLN A 7 -26.44 2.76 -4.71
C GLN A 7 -25.60 3.57 -3.72
N GLU A 8 -25.02 2.90 -2.74
CA GLU A 8 -24.19 3.53 -1.70
C GLU A 8 -22.71 3.36 -2.01
N TYR A 9 -21.94 4.43 -1.81
CA TYR A 9 -20.52 4.48 -2.10
C TYR A 9 -19.76 5.21 -0.99
N THR A 10 -18.46 4.96 -0.92
CA THR A 10 -17.53 5.74 -0.10
C THR A 10 -16.45 6.35 -0.98
N LEU A 11 -16.33 7.68 -0.95
CA LEU A 11 -15.21 8.38 -1.57
C LEU A 11 -14.06 8.46 -0.55
N SER A 12 -12.85 8.08 -0.97
CA SER A 12 -11.62 8.25 -0.20
C SER A 12 -10.53 8.82 -1.08
N THR A 13 -9.84 9.87 -0.61
CA THR A 13 -8.73 10.47 -1.37
C THR A 13 -7.40 9.73 -1.17
N GLY A 14 -7.28 8.94 -0.11
CA GLY A 14 -5.97 8.60 0.45
C GLY A 14 -5.27 9.84 1.02
N ILE A 15 -4.01 9.71 1.42
CA ILE A 15 -3.18 10.86 1.81
C ILE A 15 -2.75 11.57 0.54
N ILE A 16 -3.05 12.86 0.46
CA ILE A 16 -2.72 13.72 -0.67
C ILE A 16 -2.25 15.07 -0.19
N ILE A 17 -1.51 15.77 -1.04
CA ILE A 17 -1.13 17.15 -0.78
C ILE A 17 -2.38 18.04 -0.77
N ALA A 18 -2.50 18.94 0.20
CA ALA A 18 -3.64 19.84 0.38
C ALA A 18 -3.90 20.66 -0.88
N GLY A 19 -2.86 21.14 -1.57
CA GLY A 19 -3.00 21.82 -2.85
C GLY A 19 -3.73 21.05 -3.96
N ALA A 20 -3.87 19.72 -3.83
CA ALA A 20 -4.44 18.83 -4.85
C ALA A 20 -5.79 18.20 -4.47
N TYR A 21 -6.37 18.52 -3.31
CA TYR A 21 -7.59 17.83 -2.85
C TYR A 21 -8.75 17.95 -3.82
N ALA A 22 -8.96 19.13 -4.40
CA ALA A 22 -10.12 19.38 -5.24
C ALA A 22 -10.12 18.52 -6.51
N ASP A 23 -8.96 18.40 -7.15
CA ASP A 23 -8.78 17.58 -8.34
C ASP A 23 -8.87 16.08 -8.00
N LYS A 24 -8.31 15.66 -6.86
CA LYS A 24 -8.39 14.27 -6.42
C LYS A 24 -9.84 13.84 -6.16
N ILE A 25 -10.63 14.64 -5.45
CA ILE A 25 -12.05 14.35 -5.18
C ILE A 25 -12.82 14.19 -6.48
N ARG A 26 -12.65 15.13 -7.42
CA ARG A 26 -13.30 15.05 -8.73
C ARG A 26 -12.89 13.78 -9.48
N LYS A 27 -11.59 13.50 -9.60
CA LYS A 27 -11.09 12.32 -10.31
C LYS A 27 -11.58 11.02 -9.68
N THR A 28 -11.57 10.91 -8.35
CA THR A 28 -12.07 9.74 -7.63
C THR A 28 -13.56 9.54 -7.87
N LEU A 29 -14.38 10.59 -7.76
CA LEU A 29 -15.82 10.49 -7.99
C LEU A 29 -16.14 10.06 -9.42
N PHE A 30 -15.48 10.65 -10.43
CA PHE A 30 -15.67 10.26 -11.83
C PHE A 30 -15.18 8.84 -12.12
N ALA A 31 -14.13 8.38 -11.46
CA ALA A 31 -13.65 7.01 -11.58
C ALA A 31 -14.66 6.01 -10.99
N GLN A 32 -15.20 6.29 -9.79
CA GLN A 32 -16.21 5.45 -9.14
C GLN A 32 -17.52 5.38 -9.94
N LEU A 33 -17.89 6.48 -10.60
CA LEU A 33 -19.13 6.58 -11.39
C LEU A 33 -18.90 6.45 -12.90
N ARG A 34 -17.78 5.85 -13.33
CA ARG A 34 -17.40 5.77 -14.74
C ARG A 34 -18.50 5.15 -15.60
N ASP A 35 -19.09 4.05 -15.15
CA ASP A 35 -20.05 3.29 -15.95
C ASP A 35 -21.38 4.02 -16.08
N LEU A 36 -21.78 4.77 -15.05
CA LEU A 36 -22.95 5.64 -15.08
C LEU A 36 -22.70 6.91 -15.89
N THR A 37 -21.51 7.51 -15.83
CA THR A 37 -21.22 8.79 -16.49
C THR A 37 -20.83 8.67 -17.96
N LYS A 38 -20.30 7.53 -18.40
CA LYS A 38 -19.79 7.33 -19.78
C LYS A 38 -20.85 7.57 -20.85
N ASN A 39 -22.09 7.10 -20.63
CA ASN A 39 -23.17 7.18 -21.62
C ASN A 39 -24.31 8.11 -21.18
N ASN A 40 -24.22 8.73 -20.01
CA ASN A 40 -25.25 9.60 -19.46
C ASN A 40 -24.67 10.98 -19.14
N ARG A 41 -24.96 11.96 -20.02
CA ARG A 41 -24.46 13.33 -19.89
C ARG A 41 -25.00 14.06 -18.67
N ASP A 42 -26.23 13.75 -18.24
CA ASP A 42 -26.83 14.39 -17.09
C ASP A 42 -26.19 13.87 -15.80
N MET A 43 -25.92 12.57 -15.72
CA MET A 43 -25.15 12.00 -14.61
C MET A 43 -23.71 12.54 -14.56
N ALA A 44 -23.06 12.77 -15.70
CA ALA A 44 -21.73 13.39 -15.75
C ALA A 44 -21.74 14.85 -15.27
N ARG A 45 -22.78 15.62 -15.61
CA ARG A 45 -22.99 16.98 -15.09
C ARG A 45 -23.26 16.96 -13.59
N GLU A 46 -24.04 16.00 -13.12
CA GLU A 46 -24.31 15.83 -11.69
C GLU A 46 -23.05 15.48 -10.91
N ALA A 47 -22.21 14.56 -11.40
CA ALA A 47 -20.91 14.26 -10.78
C ALA A 47 -20.01 15.50 -10.69
N ALA A 48 -20.00 16.34 -11.72
CA ALA A 48 -19.28 17.61 -11.69
C ALA A 48 -19.85 18.56 -10.62
N ARG A 49 -21.17 18.70 -10.53
CA ARG A 49 -21.86 19.51 -9.51
C ARG A 49 -21.57 19.02 -8.09
N ALA A 50 -21.75 17.72 -7.83
CA ALA A 50 -21.53 17.10 -6.52
C ALA A 50 -20.07 17.23 -6.08
N SER A 51 -19.11 17.07 -6.99
CA SER A 51 -17.69 17.32 -6.69
C SER A 51 -17.40 18.78 -6.33
N ALA A 52 -18.04 19.73 -7.02
CA ALA A 52 -17.87 21.17 -6.76
C ALA A 52 -18.49 21.56 -5.41
N GLU A 53 -19.64 20.99 -5.06
CA GLU A 53 -20.30 21.17 -3.76
C GLU A 53 -19.38 20.74 -2.62
N LEU A 54 -18.88 19.50 -2.65
CA LEU A 54 -17.98 18.98 -1.62
C LEU A 54 -16.67 19.78 -1.56
N ASN A 55 -16.08 20.11 -2.72
CA ASN A 55 -14.86 20.92 -2.78
C ASN A 55 -15.07 22.31 -2.17
N ARG A 56 -16.24 22.92 -2.34
CA ARG A 56 -16.54 24.22 -1.74
C ARG A 56 -16.62 24.14 -0.22
N LEU A 57 -17.27 23.11 0.31
CA LEU A 57 -17.30 22.87 1.76
C LEU A 57 -15.89 22.65 2.32
N LEU A 58 -15.10 21.80 1.66
CA LEU A 58 -13.73 21.50 2.08
C LEU A 58 -12.79 22.69 1.95
N TYR A 59 -13.05 23.62 1.05
CA TYR A 59 -12.31 24.88 0.99
C TYR A 59 -12.48 25.67 2.28
N TYR A 60 -13.71 25.82 2.77
CA TYR A 60 -13.97 26.51 4.04
C TYR A 60 -13.23 25.83 5.19
N LEU A 61 -13.23 24.50 5.25
CA LEU A 61 -12.51 23.78 6.31
C LEU A 61 -10.98 23.84 6.15
N ILE A 62 -10.43 23.40 5.02
CA ILE A 62 -8.99 23.19 4.83
C ILE A 62 -8.25 24.53 4.69
N VAL A 63 -8.83 25.48 3.96
CA VAL A 63 -8.18 26.75 3.64
C VAL A 63 -8.58 27.84 4.62
N ASP A 64 -9.89 28.01 4.89
CA ASP A 64 -10.35 29.12 5.70
C ASP A 64 -10.23 28.85 7.21
N GLU A 65 -10.61 27.67 7.70
CA GLU A 65 -10.54 27.34 9.13
C GLU A 65 -9.16 26.82 9.54
N LEU A 66 -8.64 25.80 8.84
CA LEU A 66 -7.35 25.17 9.19
C LEU A 66 -6.14 25.96 8.72
N LYS A 67 -6.33 26.97 7.84
CA LYS A 67 -5.26 27.79 7.25
C LYS A 67 -4.12 26.95 6.68
N SER A 68 -4.46 25.87 5.98
CA SER A 68 -3.48 24.93 5.42
C SER A 68 -2.62 25.57 4.33
N ASP A 69 -1.33 25.26 4.37
CA ASP A 69 -0.39 25.50 3.30
C ASP A 69 -0.54 24.48 2.18
N LYS A 70 -0.20 24.88 0.95
CA LYS A 70 -0.30 24.00 -0.23
C LYS A 70 0.50 22.70 -0.09
N GLY A 71 1.56 22.70 0.72
CA GLY A 71 2.46 21.56 0.92
C GLY A 71 2.09 20.65 2.09
N ASP A 72 1.05 20.99 2.86
CA ASP A 72 0.49 20.09 3.86
C ASP A 72 -0.16 18.89 3.20
N ALA A 73 -0.51 17.87 3.98
CA ALA A 73 -1.25 16.73 3.50
C ALA A 73 -2.62 16.61 4.18
N VAL A 74 -3.58 16.09 3.44
CA VAL A 74 -4.96 15.83 3.89
C VAL A 74 -5.41 14.45 3.43
N ARG A 75 -6.37 13.89 4.14
CA ARG A 75 -7.14 12.74 3.70
C ARG A 75 -8.61 12.98 3.98
N VAL A 76 -9.43 12.86 2.94
CA VAL A 76 -10.88 13.06 3.01
C VAL A 76 -11.58 11.74 2.74
N ARG A 77 -12.54 11.39 3.59
CA ARG A 77 -13.45 10.26 3.44
C ARG A 77 -14.88 10.69 3.66
N ILE A 78 -15.79 10.30 2.78
CA ILE A 78 -17.22 10.62 2.90
C ILE A 78 -18.06 9.58 2.14
N LYS A 79 -19.21 9.21 2.69
CA LYS A 79 -20.20 8.35 2.04
C LYS A 79 -21.16 9.16 1.18
N TYR A 80 -21.70 8.55 0.14
CA TYR A 80 -22.72 9.16 -0.69
C TYR A 80 -23.66 8.14 -1.30
N LYS A 81 -24.84 8.61 -1.67
CA LYS A 81 -25.88 7.84 -2.35
C LYS A 81 -26.03 8.33 -3.78
N VAL A 82 -26.13 7.39 -4.70
CA VAL A 82 -26.46 7.66 -6.10
C VAL A 82 -27.87 7.16 -6.36
N TYR A 83 -28.65 8.01 -7.01
CA TYR A 83 -30.00 7.73 -7.45
C TYR A 83 -30.03 7.78 -8.97
N PRO A 84 -29.77 6.65 -9.67
CA PRO A 84 -29.62 6.62 -11.13
C PRO A 84 -30.88 7.09 -11.86
N ASP A 85 -32.06 6.77 -11.34
CA ASP A 85 -33.36 7.10 -11.97
C ASP A 85 -33.60 8.62 -12.06
N ARG A 86 -33.01 9.40 -11.15
CA ARG A 86 -33.11 10.86 -11.10
C ARG A 86 -31.81 11.59 -11.42
N ASN A 87 -30.75 10.87 -11.82
CA ASN A 87 -29.40 11.40 -12.05
C ASN A 87 -28.93 12.32 -10.92
N TYR A 88 -29.01 11.85 -9.67
CA TYR A 88 -28.71 12.67 -8.49
C TYR A 88 -27.72 11.98 -7.57
N ILE A 89 -26.79 12.77 -7.02
CA ILE A 89 -25.82 12.36 -6.00
C ILE A 89 -26.10 13.13 -4.72
N GLU A 90 -26.23 12.40 -3.62
CA GLU A 90 -26.45 12.95 -2.30
C GLU A 90 -25.29 12.57 -1.36
N TRP A 91 -24.62 13.57 -0.80
CA TRP A 91 -23.57 13.36 0.20
C TRP A 91 -24.18 13.07 1.57
N ASP A 92 -23.61 12.10 2.28
CA ASP A 92 -23.87 11.88 3.70
C ASP A 92 -22.84 12.68 4.51
N TYR A 93 -23.18 13.92 4.84
CA TYR A 93 -22.26 14.83 5.54
C TYR A 93 -21.92 14.40 6.97
N ASP A 94 -22.78 13.62 7.62
CA ASP A 94 -22.50 13.08 8.96
C ASP A 94 -21.36 12.05 8.93
N SER A 95 -21.10 11.46 7.75
CA SER A 95 -20.00 10.52 7.54
C SER A 95 -18.68 11.18 7.12
N LEU A 96 -18.63 12.52 6.97
CA LEU A 96 -17.46 13.23 6.51
C LEU A 96 -16.33 13.19 7.55
N VAL A 97 -15.21 12.58 7.17
CA VAL A 97 -13.97 12.54 7.96
C VAL A 97 -12.85 13.23 7.19
N VAL A 98 -12.22 14.21 7.83
CA VAL A 98 -11.06 14.94 7.29
C VAL A 98 -9.89 14.80 8.26
N GLU A 99 -8.83 14.16 7.81
CA GLU A 99 -7.55 14.05 8.50
C GLU A 99 -6.59 15.10 7.91
N TYR A 100 -5.92 15.87 8.77
CA TYR A 100 -5.00 16.95 8.37
C TYR A 100 -3.61 16.74 8.96
N PHE A 101 -2.59 16.85 8.11
CA PHE A 101 -1.19 16.64 8.43
C PHE A 101 -0.38 17.87 8.05
N LYS A 102 0.07 18.61 9.06
CA LYS A 102 0.89 19.80 8.85
C LYS A 102 2.32 19.40 8.47
N ARG A 103 2.82 19.98 7.38
CA ARG A 103 4.21 19.79 6.95
C ARG A 103 5.14 20.57 7.89
N LEU A 104 6.19 19.90 8.36
CA LEU A 104 7.30 20.57 9.02
C LEU A 104 8.19 21.25 7.98
N SER A 105 8.80 22.37 8.37
CA SER A 105 9.71 23.09 7.47
C SER A 105 10.97 22.27 7.17
N ASP A 106 11.54 22.47 5.99
CA ASP A 106 12.76 21.77 5.58
C ASP A 106 13.95 22.09 6.52
N GLU A 107 13.93 23.27 7.15
CA GLU A 107 14.92 23.64 8.17
C GLU A 107 14.81 22.79 9.44
N GLU A 108 13.60 22.59 9.96
CA GLU A 108 13.33 21.78 11.16
C GLU A 108 13.67 20.31 10.91
N VAL A 109 13.25 19.79 9.76
CA VAL A 109 13.59 18.43 9.32
C VAL A 109 15.10 18.32 9.16
N GLY A 110 15.76 19.29 8.53
CA GLY A 110 17.20 19.31 8.33
C GLY A 110 18.00 19.39 9.63
N LYS A 111 17.55 20.14 10.64
CA LYS A 111 18.15 20.17 11.98
C LYS A 111 18.07 18.80 12.65
N SER A 112 16.89 18.19 12.61
CA SER A 112 16.66 16.85 13.17
C SER A 112 17.52 15.80 12.47
N LEU A 113 17.59 15.86 11.14
CA LEU A 113 18.43 14.99 10.33
C LEU A 113 19.90 15.11 10.71
N ARG A 114 20.46 16.33 10.75
CA ARG A 114 21.86 16.56 11.14
C ARG A 114 22.16 16.03 12.54
N LYS A 115 21.23 16.21 13.49
CA LYS A 115 21.38 15.67 14.85
C LYS A 115 21.49 14.14 14.83
N VAL A 116 20.55 13.46 14.17
CA VAL A 116 20.57 11.99 14.06
C VAL A 116 21.84 11.51 13.36
N LEU A 117 22.26 12.16 12.28
CA LEU A 117 23.49 11.82 11.58
C LEU A 117 24.73 11.99 12.46
N ASN A 118 24.80 13.02 13.31
CA ASN A 118 25.97 13.22 14.16
C ASN A 118 26.00 12.26 15.35
N GLU A 119 24.85 11.97 15.96
CA GLU A 119 24.76 11.21 17.20
C GLU A 119 24.68 9.70 16.97
N ARG A 120 23.99 9.27 15.91
CA ARG A 120 23.58 7.86 15.73
C ARG A 120 24.17 7.20 14.50
N LEU A 121 24.76 7.96 13.57
CA LEU A 121 25.25 7.37 12.32
C LEU A 121 26.33 6.33 12.55
N LYS A 122 27.29 6.58 13.45
CA LYS A 122 28.35 5.61 13.76
C LYS A 122 27.79 4.36 14.44
N GLU A 123 26.87 4.50 15.39
CA GLU A 123 26.20 3.37 16.05
C GLU A 123 25.46 2.50 15.03
N VAL A 124 24.71 3.13 14.12
CA VAL A 124 24.04 2.43 13.02
C VAL A 124 25.07 1.77 12.10
N GLN A 125 26.11 2.49 11.69
CA GLN A 125 27.17 1.95 10.82
C GLN A 125 27.95 0.80 11.47
N GLU A 126 28.20 0.82 12.77
CA GLU A 126 28.91 -0.24 13.50
C GLU A 126 28.02 -1.45 13.74
N ALA A 127 26.75 -1.24 14.09
CA ALA A 127 25.74 -2.29 14.20
C ALA A 127 25.58 -3.06 12.88
N PHE A 128 25.75 -2.37 11.75
CA PHE A 128 25.69 -2.96 10.41
C PHE A 128 27.07 -3.13 9.73
N GLY A 129 28.18 -2.84 10.42
CA GLY A 129 29.53 -2.70 9.83
C GLY A 129 30.53 -3.81 10.18
N LYS A 130 30.23 -4.69 11.15
CA LYS A 130 31.04 -5.88 11.40
C LYS A 130 30.73 -6.96 10.36
N LYS A 131 31.68 -7.18 9.45
CA LYS A 131 31.65 -8.23 8.42
C LYS A 131 31.50 -9.62 9.09
N PRO A 132 30.55 -10.47 8.67
CA PRO A 132 30.49 -11.87 9.13
C PRO A 132 31.76 -12.63 8.73
N PRO A 133 32.21 -13.63 9.50
CA PRO A 133 33.34 -14.47 9.12
C PRO A 133 33.06 -15.16 7.79
N ALA A 134 34.10 -15.22 6.94
CA ALA A 134 33.97 -15.75 5.58
C ALA A 134 33.58 -17.24 5.59
N PRO A 135 32.66 -17.68 4.71
CA PRO A 135 32.39 -19.09 4.51
C PRO A 135 33.58 -19.77 3.82
N GLU A 136 34.03 -20.88 4.38
CA GLU A 136 35.02 -21.78 3.76
C GLU A 136 34.52 -22.34 2.42
N GLN A 137 35.48 -22.55 1.54
CA GLN A 137 35.36 -22.69 0.09
C GLN A 137 34.52 -23.91 -0.34
N LEU A 138 33.53 -23.69 -1.21
CA LEU A 138 33.03 -24.70 -2.15
C LEU A 138 33.27 -24.19 -3.58
N GLN A 139 33.95 -25.03 -4.35
CA GLN A 139 34.74 -24.68 -5.54
C GLN A 139 33.89 -24.45 -6.81
N THR A 140 34.20 -23.33 -7.47
CA THR A 140 34.30 -23.03 -8.91
C THR A 140 33.45 -23.78 -9.96
N GLY A 141 32.76 -22.97 -10.78
CA GLY A 141 32.47 -23.22 -12.19
C GLY A 141 32.09 -21.92 -12.92
N GLU A 142 33.02 -21.38 -13.70
CA GLU A 142 32.96 -20.15 -14.52
C GLU A 142 31.89 -20.20 -15.65
N VAL A 143 31.34 -19.03 -16.06
CA VAL A 143 31.59 -18.39 -17.39
C VAL A 143 31.28 -16.87 -17.30
N ALA A 144 32.21 -16.08 -17.85
CA ALA A 144 32.17 -14.65 -18.17
C ALA A 144 31.00 -14.28 -19.12
N GLY A 145 30.49 -13.05 -19.28
CA GLY A 145 30.97 -11.69 -19.02
C GLY A 145 30.55 -10.82 -20.23
N ALA A 146 30.01 -9.61 -20.00
CA ALA A 146 30.06 -8.45 -20.91
C ALA A 146 29.16 -7.30 -20.39
N GLY A 147 29.77 -6.23 -19.87
CA GLY A 147 29.19 -4.88 -19.86
C GLY A 147 29.80 -4.03 -21.00
N PRO A 148 29.66 -2.68 -21.05
CA PRO A 148 28.96 -1.76 -20.13
C PRO A 148 28.03 -0.73 -20.86
N SER A 149 27.03 -0.11 -20.21
CA SER A 149 27.02 1.27 -19.64
C SER A 149 25.57 1.80 -19.75
N LYS A 150 24.93 2.60 -18.89
CA LYS A 150 25.32 3.58 -17.86
C LYS A 150 24.08 3.87 -16.97
N GLY A 151 24.23 3.85 -15.65
CA GLY A 151 23.23 4.24 -14.65
C GLY A 151 23.58 3.57 -13.32
N GLU A 152 24.18 4.29 -12.39
CA GLU A 152 24.93 3.73 -11.26
C GLU A 152 24.08 2.87 -10.32
N GLU A 153 24.35 1.56 -10.39
CA GLU A 153 23.74 0.47 -9.63
C GLU A 153 24.24 0.44 -8.17
N VAL A 154 23.29 0.26 -7.25
CA VAL A 154 23.54 -0.12 -5.86
C VAL A 154 24.00 -1.58 -5.84
N LYS A 155 25.23 -1.82 -5.37
CA LYS A 155 25.78 -3.18 -5.17
C LYS A 155 25.17 -3.84 -3.92
N GLU A 156 24.17 -4.68 -4.16
CA GLU A 156 23.69 -5.72 -3.24
C GLU A 156 24.68 -6.89 -3.18
N THR A 157 24.94 -7.49 -1.99
CA THR A 157 24.55 -8.88 -1.58
C THR A 157 25.38 -9.34 -0.34
N PRO A 158 25.07 -10.46 0.38
CA PRO A 158 23.79 -11.13 0.70
C PRO A 158 23.63 -11.53 2.21
N ALA A 159 22.42 -11.91 2.66
CA ALA A 159 22.09 -12.53 3.97
C ALA A 159 20.80 -13.41 3.82
N PRO A 160 20.47 -14.37 4.71
CA PRO A 160 19.93 -15.68 4.30
C PRO A 160 18.40 -15.78 4.06
N PRO A 161 17.91 -16.87 3.42
CA PRO A 161 16.50 -17.13 3.11
C PRO A 161 15.65 -17.57 4.32
N ALA A 162 14.33 -17.71 4.07
CA ALA A 162 13.25 -17.99 5.02
C ALA A 162 13.46 -19.21 5.97
N GLU A 163 14.34 -20.16 5.65
CA GLU A 163 14.64 -21.34 6.49
C GLU A 163 15.26 -21.00 7.85
N SER A 164 15.82 -19.79 8.01
CA SER A 164 16.37 -19.31 9.28
C SER A 164 15.30 -18.94 10.33
N ALA A 165 14.03 -18.80 9.94
CA ALA A 165 12.91 -18.50 10.83
C ALA A 165 12.09 -19.75 11.26
N GLY A 166 12.47 -20.95 10.77
CA GLY A 166 11.94 -22.22 11.26
C GLY A 166 10.51 -22.59 10.80
N PHE A 167 9.95 -21.89 9.82
CA PHE A 167 8.66 -22.21 9.19
C PHE A 167 8.82 -22.51 7.70
N THR A 168 7.96 -23.39 7.17
CA THR A 168 7.95 -23.78 5.76
C THR A 168 6.67 -23.29 5.12
N ILE A 169 6.77 -22.66 3.95
CA ILE A 169 5.60 -22.23 3.16
C ILE A 169 5.19 -23.39 2.25
N GLY A 170 4.00 -23.93 2.50
CA GLY A 170 3.40 -25.05 1.76
C GLY A 170 2.42 -24.62 0.68
N GLY A 171 1.73 -23.49 0.84
CA GLY A 171 0.72 -23.05 -0.11
C GLY A 171 0.25 -21.61 0.07
N LEU A 172 -0.56 -21.14 -0.90
CA LEU A 172 -1.22 -19.85 -0.89
C LEU A 172 -2.73 -20.02 -1.20
N ALA A 173 -3.59 -19.51 -0.32
CA ALA A 173 -5.03 -19.46 -0.53
C ALA A 173 -5.50 -18.03 -0.78
N GLU A 174 -6.39 -17.83 -1.75
CA GLU A 174 -6.96 -16.50 -2.01
C GLU A 174 -7.93 -16.11 -0.90
N MET A 175 -7.77 -14.90 -0.37
CA MET A 175 -8.70 -14.35 0.62
C MET A 175 -9.66 -13.33 0.00
N GLY A 176 -9.20 -12.60 -1.02
CA GLY A 176 -9.99 -11.63 -1.76
C GLY A 176 -9.18 -10.40 -2.14
N GLU A 177 -9.86 -9.43 -2.73
CA GLU A 177 -9.33 -8.11 -3.05
C GLU A 177 -9.64 -7.16 -1.89
N THR A 178 -8.67 -6.32 -1.52
CA THR A 178 -8.92 -5.26 -0.55
C THR A 178 -9.64 -4.10 -1.22
N SER A 179 -10.28 -3.25 -0.42
CA SER A 179 -10.87 -1.97 -0.86
C SER A 179 -9.88 -0.99 -1.53
N LEU A 180 -8.58 -1.29 -1.52
CA LEU A 180 -7.52 -0.53 -2.20
C LEU A 180 -7.09 -1.16 -3.53
N GLY A 181 -7.74 -2.23 -3.97
CA GLY A 181 -7.42 -2.95 -5.20
C GLY A 181 -6.17 -3.82 -5.12
N THR A 182 -5.73 -4.16 -3.90
CA THR A 182 -4.63 -5.11 -3.67
C THR A 182 -5.18 -6.49 -3.41
N ILE A 183 -4.45 -7.54 -3.81
CA ILE A 183 -4.89 -8.91 -3.60
C ILE A 183 -4.27 -9.45 -2.32
N LEU A 184 -5.11 -9.97 -1.42
CA LEU A 184 -4.66 -10.59 -0.19
C LEU A 184 -4.71 -12.11 -0.31
N LEU A 185 -3.58 -12.76 -0.08
CA LEU A 185 -3.44 -14.20 -0.04
C LEU A 185 -3.05 -14.64 1.37
N LYS A 186 -3.59 -15.77 1.80
CA LYS A 186 -3.21 -16.46 3.02
C LYS A 186 -2.00 -17.34 2.75
N ILE A 187 -0.99 -17.25 3.60
CA ILE A 187 0.19 -18.11 3.58
C ILE A 187 -0.09 -19.33 4.45
N GLU A 188 0.08 -20.52 3.90
CA GLU A 188 -0.19 -21.79 4.58
C GLU A 188 1.10 -22.61 4.72
N ASP A 189 1.18 -23.36 5.82
CA ASP A 189 2.23 -24.37 6.01
C ASP A 189 1.92 -25.65 5.19
N PRO A 190 2.82 -26.65 5.15
CA PRO A 190 2.58 -27.91 4.43
C PRO A 190 1.40 -28.73 4.96
N LYS A 191 0.85 -28.41 6.14
CA LYS A 191 -0.33 -29.06 6.74
C LYS A 191 -1.62 -28.29 6.47
N GLY A 192 -1.55 -27.12 5.81
CA GLY A 192 -2.69 -26.23 5.55
C GLY A 192 -3.01 -25.26 6.70
N GLU A 193 -2.17 -25.17 7.72
CA GLU A 193 -2.34 -24.21 8.82
C GLU A 193 -1.92 -22.81 8.39
N SER A 194 -2.61 -21.79 8.92
CA SER A 194 -2.35 -20.39 8.58
C SER A 194 -1.04 -19.91 9.21
N LEU A 195 -0.07 -19.55 8.39
CA LEU A 195 1.17 -18.88 8.81
C LEU A 195 1.02 -17.36 8.80
N GLY A 196 0.18 -16.82 7.92
CA GLY A 196 -0.03 -15.38 7.81
C GLY A 196 -0.62 -14.97 6.48
N VAL A 197 -0.25 -13.79 5.98
CA VAL A 197 -0.79 -13.22 4.74
C VAL A 197 0.29 -12.57 3.90
N VAL A 198 0.07 -12.52 2.59
CA VAL A 198 0.82 -11.70 1.65
C VAL A 198 -0.15 -10.81 0.89
N GLU A 199 0.14 -9.51 0.87
CA GLU A 199 -0.59 -8.53 0.08
C GLU A 199 0.19 -8.24 -1.20
N LEU A 200 -0.45 -8.42 -2.35
CA LEU A 200 0.12 -8.17 -3.67
C LEU A 200 -0.45 -6.88 -4.25
N SER A 201 0.42 -6.06 -4.81
CA SER A 201 0.06 -4.84 -5.52
C SER A 201 0.88 -4.70 -6.80
N GLU A 202 0.27 -4.16 -7.85
CA GLU A 202 0.99 -3.86 -9.09
C GLU A 202 1.58 -2.44 -9.04
N ARG A 203 2.88 -2.32 -9.36
CA ARG A 203 3.58 -1.05 -9.48
C ARG A 203 4.52 -1.10 -10.68
N GLU A 204 4.33 -0.18 -11.64
CA GLU A 204 5.24 0.00 -12.79
C GLU A 204 5.51 -1.28 -13.59
N GLY A 205 4.50 -2.16 -13.74
CA GLY A 205 4.63 -3.43 -14.48
C GLY A 205 5.32 -4.56 -13.70
N LYS A 206 5.50 -4.39 -12.40
CA LYS A 206 5.96 -5.41 -11.45
C LYS A 206 4.91 -5.64 -10.37
N VAL A 207 4.91 -6.84 -9.81
CA VAL A 207 4.12 -7.18 -8.62
C VAL A 207 5.02 -7.02 -7.40
N VAL A 208 4.63 -6.15 -6.48
CA VAL A 208 5.26 -6.02 -5.17
C VAL A 208 4.37 -6.70 -4.14
N GLY A 209 4.96 -7.63 -3.41
CA GLY A 209 4.30 -8.36 -2.34
C GLY A 209 4.86 -8.01 -0.97
N GLU A 210 3.97 -7.75 -0.01
CA GLU A 210 4.33 -7.59 1.40
C GLU A 210 3.76 -8.76 2.20
N ALA A 211 4.66 -9.59 2.73
CA ALA A 211 4.33 -10.79 3.48
C ALA A 211 4.51 -10.58 4.98
N LEU A 212 3.54 -11.09 5.74
CA LEU A 212 3.56 -11.11 7.20
C LEU A 212 3.23 -12.51 7.68
N VAL A 213 4.09 -13.03 8.55
CA VAL A 213 3.98 -14.37 9.12
C VAL A 213 4.02 -14.26 10.64
N VAL A 214 3.17 -15.03 11.31
CA VAL A 214 3.21 -15.21 12.76
C VAL A 214 3.53 -16.67 13.03
N TYR A 215 4.72 -16.93 13.57
CA TYR A 215 5.18 -18.29 13.84
C TYR A 215 5.95 -18.35 15.16
N GLY A 216 5.74 -19.41 15.95
CA GLY A 216 6.44 -19.60 17.22
C GLY A 216 6.20 -18.50 18.26
N GLY A 217 5.12 -17.70 18.13
CA GLY A 217 4.84 -16.55 18.99
C GLY A 217 5.58 -15.27 18.59
N GLU A 218 6.23 -15.24 17.43
CA GLU A 218 6.93 -14.08 16.88
C GLU A 218 6.31 -13.65 15.54
N GLY A 219 6.44 -12.37 15.21
CA GLY A 219 6.03 -11.84 13.92
C GLY A 219 7.22 -11.69 12.97
N TYR A 220 6.99 -11.88 11.68
CA TYR A 220 7.99 -11.75 10.63
C TYR A 220 7.41 -11.00 9.45
N ARG A 221 8.20 -10.13 8.83
CA ARG A 221 7.83 -9.34 7.66
C ARG A 221 8.83 -9.55 6.53
N ALA A 222 8.36 -9.74 5.31
CA ALA A 222 9.20 -9.80 4.12
C ALA A 222 8.60 -8.99 2.97
N LEU A 223 9.47 -8.52 2.07
CA LEU A 223 9.08 -7.93 0.80
C LEU A 223 9.54 -8.83 -0.34
N ILE A 224 8.66 -9.05 -1.30
CA ILE A 224 8.94 -9.81 -2.52
C ILE A 224 8.61 -8.93 -3.74
N SER A 225 9.28 -9.18 -4.85
CA SER A 225 9.03 -8.51 -6.11
C SER A 225 9.03 -9.54 -7.23
N LEU A 226 8.00 -9.53 -8.07
CA LEU A 226 7.88 -10.38 -9.24
C LEU A 226 7.71 -9.51 -10.48
N GLU A 227 8.21 -9.98 -11.62
CA GLU A 227 7.97 -9.31 -12.91
C GLU A 227 6.57 -9.65 -13.44
N GLY A 228 5.87 -8.67 -14.01
CA GLY A 228 4.55 -8.85 -14.62
C GLY A 228 3.40 -8.28 -13.79
N SER A 229 2.19 -8.80 -14.04
CA SER A 229 0.95 -8.33 -13.42
C SER A 229 0.48 -9.27 -12.31
N VAL A 230 -0.37 -8.75 -11.43
CA VAL A 230 -0.93 -9.54 -10.31
C VAL A 230 -1.75 -10.73 -10.83
N GLU A 231 -2.51 -10.55 -11.92
CA GLU A 231 -3.26 -11.65 -12.58
C GLU A 231 -2.35 -12.84 -12.93
N LYS A 232 -1.19 -12.59 -13.55
CA LYS A 232 -0.24 -13.66 -13.90
C LYS A 232 0.38 -14.32 -12.67
N ALA A 233 0.63 -13.54 -11.62
CA ALA A 233 1.14 -14.08 -10.36
C ALA A 233 0.10 -14.97 -9.67
N LEU A 234 -1.20 -14.67 -9.82
CA LEU A 234 -2.29 -15.50 -9.29
C LEU A 234 -2.53 -16.76 -10.11
N GLU A 235 -2.36 -16.71 -11.43
CA GLU A 235 -2.41 -17.90 -12.31
C GLU A 235 -1.30 -18.90 -11.99
N ASN A 236 -0.15 -18.42 -11.50
CA ASN A 236 0.98 -19.26 -11.12
C ASN A 236 1.52 -18.92 -9.73
N LYS A 237 0.79 -19.36 -8.70
CA LYS A 237 1.11 -19.12 -7.28
C LYS A 237 2.45 -19.70 -6.85
N ASP A 238 2.98 -20.70 -7.56
CA ASP A 238 4.29 -21.27 -7.27
C ASP A 238 5.41 -20.23 -7.41
N LEU A 239 5.27 -19.27 -8.32
CA LEU A 239 6.21 -18.14 -8.45
C LEU A 239 6.24 -17.28 -7.18
N ILE A 240 5.08 -17.02 -6.58
CA ILE A 240 4.97 -16.26 -5.34
C ILE A 240 5.58 -17.06 -4.18
N ILE A 241 5.29 -18.37 -4.11
CA ILE A 241 5.84 -19.26 -3.09
C ILE A 241 7.36 -19.33 -3.18
N GLU A 242 7.92 -19.44 -4.38
CA GLU A 242 9.37 -19.42 -4.60
C GLU A 242 9.99 -18.11 -4.12
N GLU A 243 9.41 -16.98 -4.47
CA GLU A 243 9.92 -15.69 -4.03
C GLU A 243 9.78 -15.50 -2.53
N LEU A 244 8.69 -15.97 -1.91
CA LEU A 244 8.55 -15.96 -0.45
C LEU A 244 9.58 -16.86 0.24
N ARG A 245 9.93 -18.02 -0.33
CA ARG A 245 10.98 -18.90 0.21
C ARG A 245 12.37 -18.27 0.11
N LYS A 246 12.63 -17.54 -0.97
CA LYS A 246 13.88 -16.78 -1.19
C LYS A 246 13.91 -15.48 -0.37
N ALA A 247 12.75 -14.96 0.02
CA ALA A 247 12.62 -13.69 0.71
C ALA A 247 13.32 -13.69 2.08
N ARG A 248 13.76 -12.49 2.47
CA ARG A 248 14.34 -12.26 3.79
C ARG A 248 13.28 -11.76 4.74
N PHE A 249 12.96 -12.59 5.72
CA PHE A 249 12.04 -12.23 6.78
C PHE A 249 12.77 -11.46 7.89
N VAL A 250 12.28 -10.27 8.18
CA VAL A 250 12.70 -9.42 9.29
C VAL A 250 11.75 -9.67 10.47
N LYS A 251 12.31 -9.98 11.63
CA LYS A 251 11.54 -10.17 12.85
C LYS A 251 10.91 -8.84 13.30
N ILE A 252 9.63 -8.90 13.62
CA ILE A 252 8.82 -7.81 14.18
C ILE A 252 8.10 -8.30 15.44
N SER A 253 7.48 -7.41 16.20
CA SER A 253 6.71 -7.85 17.37
C SER A 253 5.47 -8.63 16.93
N LYS A 254 5.07 -9.63 17.71
CA LYS A 254 3.84 -10.40 17.45
C LYS A 254 2.60 -9.50 17.40
N GLN A 255 2.54 -8.51 18.28
CA GLN A 255 1.41 -7.59 18.35
C GLN A 255 1.34 -6.67 17.13
N ASP A 256 2.48 -6.23 16.59
CA ASP A 256 2.52 -5.45 15.34
C ASP A 256 2.07 -6.30 14.15
N ALA A 257 2.52 -7.55 14.08
CA ALA A 257 2.10 -8.49 13.04
C ALA A 257 0.59 -8.76 13.11
N GLU A 258 0.05 -9.05 14.29
CA GLU A 258 -1.39 -9.32 14.50
C GLU A 258 -2.26 -8.09 14.22
N ASN A 259 -1.83 -6.90 14.65
CA ASN A 259 -2.53 -5.65 14.38
C ASN A 259 -2.59 -5.37 12.88
N PHE A 260 -1.47 -5.55 12.18
CA PHE A 260 -1.40 -5.34 10.73
C PHE A 260 -2.25 -6.37 9.98
N ILE A 261 -2.16 -7.66 10.34
CA ILE A 261 -2.99 -8.71 9.73
C ILE A 261 -4.47 -8.37 9.94
N ARG A 262 -4.87 -7.97 11.16
CA ARG A 262 -6.25 -7.57 11.46
C ARG A 262 -6.70 -6.37 10.63
N GLU A 263 -5.86 -5.36 10.50
CA GLU A 263 -6.13 -4.18 9.68
C GLU A 263 -6.35 -4.58 8.21
N LYS A 264 -5.48 -5.42 7.64
CA LYS A 264 -5.61 -5.90 6.27
C LYS A 264 -6.84 -6.78 6.06
N MET A 265 -7.14 -7.66 7.00
CA MET A 265 -8.35 -8.49 6.99
C MET A 265 -9.63 -7.65 7.03
N SER A 266 -9.63 -6.52 7.75
CA SER A 266 -10.79 -5.60 7.79
C SER A 266 -11.02 -4.83 6.49
N MET A 267 -10.05 -4.85 5.58
CA MET A 267 -10.12 -4.16 4.29
C MET A 267 -10.56 -5.08 3.14
N ILE A 268 -10.73 -6.38 3.36
CA ILE A 268 -11.25 -7.33 2.36
C ILE A 268 -12.71 -6.96 2.06
N SER A 269 -13.04 -6.82 0.78
CA SER A 269 -14.39 -6.49 0.31
C SER A 269 -15.16 -7.74 -0.13
#